data_AF-A0A538ATA5-F1
#
_entry.id   AF-A0A538ATA5-F1
#
_cell.length_a   1.000
_cell.length_b   1.000
_cell.length_c   1.000
_cell.angle_alpha   90.00
_cell.angle_beta   90.00
_cell.angle_gamma   90.00
#
_symmetry.space_group_name_H-M   'P 1'
#
loop_
_entity.id
_entity.type
_entity.pdbx_description
1 polymer ?
#
loop_
_entity_poly.entity_id
_entity_poly.type
_entity_poly.pdbx_seq_one_letter_code
_entity_poly.pdbx_strand_id
1 'polypeptide(L)' 'MLNSVNINLIAFNAWFRDSAAVGQIFALFIITVAAAEVGVGLAIVLLVFRNRKTINVDEVDLLKW' A
#
# COMPACT_ATOMS: atom_id res chain seq x y z
N MET A 1 -3.22 1.81 -5.83
CA MET A 1 -3.69 3.05 -5.19
C MET A 1 -2.54 3.97 -4.78
N LEU A 2 -1.57 3.52 -3.98
CA LEU A 2 -0.46 4.35 -3.48
C LEU A 2 0.41 5.00 -4.57
N ASN A 3 0.61 4.33 -5.70
CA ASN A 3 1.38 4.92 -6.82
C ASN A 3 0.70 6.16 -7.41
N SER A 4 -0.64 6.18 -7.47
CA SER A 4 -1.39 7.36 -7.93
C SER A 4 -1.19 8.54 -6.98
N VAL A 5 -1.09 8.29 -5.68
CA VAL A 5 -0.78 9.32 -4.67
C VAL A 5 0.63 9.88 -4.88
N ASN A 6 1.62 9.02 -5.14
CA ASN A 6 2.99 9.46 -5.43
C ASN A 6 3.08 10.37 -6.65
N ILE A 7 2.42 9.99 -7.75
CA ILE A 7 2.37 10.81 -8.96
C ILE A 7 1.74 12.17 -8.66
N ASN A 8 0.65 12.19 -7.89
CA ASN A 8 -0.03 13.43 -7.53
C ASN A 8 0.87 14.36 -6.70
N LEU A 9 1.56 13.82 -5.69
CA LEU A 9 2.48 14.60 -4.84
C LEU A 9 3.64 15.20 -5.63
N ILE A 10 4.24 14.42 -6.53
CA ILE A 10 5.33 14.88 -7.38
C ILE A 10 4.83 15.92 -8.39
N ALA A 11 3.65 15.70 -8.98
CA ALA A 11 3.04 16.65 -9.92
C ALA A 11 2.72 17.99 -9.25
N PHE A 12 2.18 17.98 -8.04
CA PHE A 12 1.91 19.21 -7.29
C PHE A 12 3.20 19.94 -6.90
N ASN A 13 4.21 19.22 -6.42
CA ASN A 13 5.51 19.85 -6.12
C ASN A 13 6.11 20.53 -7.37
N ALA A 14 6.04 19.87 -8.53
CA ALA A 14 6.49 20.44 -9.80
C ALA A 14 5.65 21.67 -10.22
N TRP A 15 4.32 21.62 -10.06
CA TRP A 15 3.42 22.72 -10.40
C TRP A 15 3.67 23.97 -9.56
N PHE A 16 3.83 23.81 -8.24
CA PHE A 16 4.09 24.91 -7.32
C PHE A 16 5.56 25.38 -7.30
N ARG A 17 6.45 24.72 -8.06
CA ARG A 17 7.90 25.01 -8.13
C ARG A 17 8.54 25.03 -6.74
N ASP A 18 8.11 24.11 -5.89
CA ASP A 18 8.62 24.02 -4.53
C ASP A 18 10.08 23.51 -4.54
N SER A 19 11.00 24.39 -4.15
CA SER A 19 12.44 24.14 -4.14
C SER A 19 12.87 23.18 -3.04
N ALA A 20 12.02 22.93 -2.03
CA ALA A 20 12.30 22.00 -0.94
C ALA A 20 12.02 20.53 -1.31
N ALA A 21 11.52 20.25 -2.51
CA ALA A 21 11.24 18.89 -3.01
C ALA A 21 10.33 18.06 -2.07
N VAL A 22 9.40 18.72 -1.37
CA VAL A 22 8.56 18.09 -0.34
C VAL A 22 7.75 16.93 -0.93
N GLY A 23 7.25 17.05 -2.16
CA GLY A 23 6.46 16.01 -2.83
C GLY A 23 7.26 14.73 -3.10
N GLN A 24 8.52 14.88 -3.52
CA GLN A 24 9.44 13.77 -3.79
C GLN A 24 9.88 13.10 -2.48
N ILE A 25 10.19 13.88 -1.44
CA ILE A 25 10.55 13.35 -0.12
C ILE A 25 9.38 12.54 0.44
N PHE A 26 8.15 13.06 0.38
CA PHE A 26 6.98 12.35 0.89
C PHE A 26 6.67 11.08 0.07
N ALA A 27 6.83 11.12 -1.25
CA ALA A 27 6.68 9.94 -2.12
C ALA A 27 7.66 8.82 -1.75
N LEU A 28 8.89 9.15 -1.34
CA LEU A 28 9.86 8.15 -0.86
C LEU A 28 9.34 7.40 0.36
N PHE A 29 8.80 8.12 1.36
CA PHE A 29 8.21 7.50 2.55
C PHE A 29 6.99 6.64 2.22
N ILE A 30 6.13 7.09 1.29
CA ILE A 30 4.99 6.30 0.84
C ILE A 30 5.47 4.99 0.19
N ILE A 31 6.54 5.01 -0.61
CA ILE A 31 7.12 3.78 -1.18
C ILE A 31 7.61 2.85 -0.07
N THR A 32 8.27 3.37 0.97
CA THR A 32 8.72 2.57 2.12
C THR A 32 7.55 1.92 2.86
N VAL A 33 6.48 2.68 3.12
CA VAL A 33 5.26 2.16 3.77
C VAL A 33 4.57 1.14 2.88
N ALA A 34 4.47 1.39 1.57
CA ALA A 34 3.89 0.46 0.62
C ALA A 34 4.64 -0.88 0.59
N ALA A 35 5.97 -0.85 0.64
CA ALA A 35 6.79 -2.06 0.71
C ALA A 35 6.53 -2.85 1.99
N ALA A 36 6.42 -2.16 3.14
CA ALA A 36 6.07 -2.78 4.41
C ALA A 36 4.65 -3.38 4.40
N GLU A 37 3.66 -2.65 3.88
CA GLU A 37 2.26 -3.09 3.78
C GLU A 37 2.13 -4.35 2.92
N VAL A 38 2.78 -4.39 1.76
CA VAL A 38 2.75 -5.58 0.88
C VAL A 38 3.42 -6.77 1.56
N GLY A 39 4.53 -6.57 2.28
CA GLY A 39 5.19 -7.63 3.04
C GLY A 39 4.29 -8.23 4.12
N VAL A 40 3.65 -7.38 4.92
CA VAL A 40 2.72 -7.82 5.97
C VAL A 40 1.46 -8.45 5.38
N GLY A 41 0.89 -7.84 4.34
CA GLY A 41 -0.30 -8.34 3.65
C GLY A 41 -0.08 -9.74 3.07
N LEU A 42 1.06 -9.97 2.42
CA LEU A 42 1.40 -11.29 1.88
C LEU A 42 1.61 -12.32 3.00
N ALA A 43 2.25 -11.95 4.11
CA ALA A 43 2.41 -12.84 5.26
C ALA A 43 1.05 -13.28 5.82
N ILE A 44 0.08 -12.36 5.91
CA ILE A 44 -1.29 -12.66 6.34
C ILE A 44 -1.97 -13.60 5.34
N VAL A 45 -1.89 -13.32 4.03
CA VAL A 45 -2.49 -14.16 2.98
C VAL A 45 -1.92 -15.59 3.02
N LEU A 46 -0.60 -15.72 3.18
CA LEU A 46 0.05 -17.02 3.30
C LEU A 46 -0.39 -17.77 4.56
N LEU A 47 -0.56 -17.06 5.68
CA LEU A 47 -1.05 -17.66 6.92
C LEU A 47 -2.49 -18.16 6.79
N VAL A 48 -3.37 -17.38 6.14
CA VAL A 48 -4.76 -17.78 5.86
C VAL A 48 -4.77 -18.99 4.92
N PHE A 49 -3.99 -18.95 3.85
CA PHE A 49 -3.90 -20.06 2.91
C PHE A 49 -3.40 -21.34 3.57
N ARG A 50 -2.43 -21.26 4.49
CA ARG A 50 -1.93 -22.42 5.24
C ARG A 50 -3.03 -23.10 6.06
N ASN A 51 -3.96 -22.32 6.62
CA ASN A 51 -5.02 -22.84 7.49
C ASN A 51 -6.30 -23.23 6.74
N ARG A 52 -6.61 -22.58 5.60
CA ARG A 52 -7.87 -22.79 4.87
C ARG A 52 -7.71 -23.38 3.47
N LYS A 53 -6.49 -23.47 2.94
CA LYS A 53 -6.14 -23.96 1.59
C LYS A 53 -6.87 -23.24 0.44
N THR A 54 -7.38 -22.04 0.71
CA THR A 54 -8.11 -21.18 -0.23
C THR A 54 -7.63 -19.74 -0.06
N ILE A 55 -7.65 -18.98 -1.14
CA ILE A 55 -7.40 -17.51 -1.14
C ILE A 55 -8.69 -16.73 -1.40
N ASN A 56 -9.83 -17.41 -1.50
CA ASN A 56 -11.12 -16.76 -1.70
C ASN A 56 -11.49 -15.98 -0.43
N VAL A 57 -11.62 -14.66 -0.55
CA VAL A 57 -11.92 -13.77 0.59
C VAL A 57 -13.36 -13.98 1.07
N ASP A 58 -14.28 -14.39 0.19
CA ASP A 58 -15.68 -14.61 0.55
C ASP A 58 -15.86 -15.79 1.53
N GLU A 59 -14.92 -16.74 1.51
CA GLU A 59 -14.87 -17.92 2.40
C GLU A 59 -14.22 -17.61 3.76
N VAL A 60 -13.68 -16.39 3.96
CA VAL A 60 -13.12 -15.95 5.25
C VAL A 60 -14.21 -15.24 6.05
N ASP A 61 -15.27 -15.98 6.40
CA ASP A 61 -16.49 -15.42 6.95
C ASP A 61 -16.91 -15.96 8.32
N LEU A 62 -15.95 -16.57 9.05
CA LEU A 62 -16.15 -17.15 10.38
C LEU A 62 -16.85 -16.22 11.39
N LEU A 63 -16.78 -14.91 11.19
CA LEU A 63 -17.37 -13.89 12.07
C LEU A 63 -18.70 -13.32 11.56
N LYS A 64 -19.28 -13.85 10.47
CA LYS A 64 -20.64 -13.49 10.03
C LYS A 64 -21.67 -14.18 10.94
N TRP A 65 -22.77 -13.47 11.24
CA TRP A 65 -23.89 -14.02 12.01
C TRP A 65 -24.87 -14.78 11.13
#